data_AF-A0A2V9U2F8-F1
#
_entry.id   AF-A0A2V9U2F8-F1
#
_cell.length_a   1.000
_cell.length_b   1.000
_cell.length_c   1.000
_cell.angle_alpha   90.00
_cell.angle_beta   90.00
_cell.angle_gamma   90.00
#
_symmetry.space_group_name_H-M   'P 1'
#
loop_
_entity.id
_entity.type
_entity.pdbx_description
1 polymer ?
#
loop_
_entity_poly.entity_id
_entity_poly.type
_entity_poly.pdbx_seq_one_letter_code
_entity_poly.pdbx_strand_id
1 'polypeptide(L)' 'MHLAKNSSTTKALIVIGSTPMSDAKTDKRARSRIPVSIPAKVRSKESAAEVSAITRDLSTGGVFLYTDGRITEGSKLE' A
#
# COMPACT_ATOMS: atom_id res chain seq x y z
N MET A 1 -50.50 -21.38 23.58
CA MET A 1 -51.20 -20.58 22.55
C MET A 1 -50.38 -19.32 22.29
N HIS A 2 -50.05 -19.12 21.02
CA HIS A 2 -49.15 -18.11 20.46
C HIS A 2 -49.63 -16.66 20.66
N LEU A 3 -48.70 -15.70 20.81
CA LEU A 3 -48.68 -14.50 19.95
C LEU A 3 -47.30 -13.83 19.94
N ALA A 4 -46.74 -13.68 18.74
CA ALA A 4 -45.39 -13.22 18.44
C ALA A 4 -45.23 -11.70 18.63
N LYS A 5 -44.07 -11.28 19.16
CA LYS A 5 -43.64 -9.88 19.18
C LYS A 5 -42.82 -9.60 17.91
N ASN A 6 -43.44 -8.98 16.92
CA ASN A 6 -42.74 -8.46 15.75
C ASN A 6 -42.19 -7.06 16.06
N SER A 7 -40.90 -6.98 16.39
CA SER A 7 -40.16 -5.71 16.36
C SER A 7 -39.11 -5.80 15.27
N SER A 8 -39.47 -5.30 14.10
CA SER A 8 -38.62 -5.19 12.91
C SER A 8 -37.56 -4.13 13.16
N THR A 9 -36.35 -4.55 13.58
CA THR A 9 -35.21 -3.65 13.67
C THR A 9 -34.58 -3.54 12.29
N THR A 10 -34.89 -2.43 11.63
CA THR A 10 -34.38 -1.98 10.34
C THR A 10 -32.86 -2.21 10.23
N LYS A 11 -32.44 -3.06 9.28
CA LYS A 11 -31.03 -3.17 8.87
C LYS A 11 -30.61 -1.83 8.28
N ALA A 12 -29.71 -1.12 8.97
CA ALA A 12 -29.01 0.02 8.39
C ALA A 12 -28.10 -0.49 7.27
N LEU A 13 -28.50 -0.27 6.02
CA LEU A 13 -27.66 -0.51 4.84
C LEU A 13 -26.75 0.72 4.67
N ILE A 14 -25.47 0.57 4.99
CA ILE A 14 -24.47 1.57 4.61
C ILE A 14 -24.18 1.37 3.12
N VAL A 15 -24.86 2.16 2.28
CA VAL A 15 -24.48 2.30 0.87
C VAL A 15 -23.25 3.22 0.82
N ILE A 16 -22.06 2.62 0.82
CA ILE A 16 -20.85 3.33 0.44
C ILE A 16 -20.95 3.49 -1.08
N GLY A 17 -21.41 4.64 -1.53
CA GLY A 17 -21.48 4.96 -2.95
C GLY A 17 -20.07 4.89 -3.53
N SER A 18 -19.75 3.79 -4.21
CA SER A 18 -18.61 3.74 -5.12
C SER A 18 -19.06 4.43 -6.40
N THR A 19 -18.76 5.72 -6.53
CA THR A 19 -18.65 6.31 -7.86
C THR A 19 -17.68 5.42 -8.65
N PRO A 20 -18.06 4.87 -9.83
CA PRO A 20 -17.06 4.25 -10.68
C PRO A 20 -16.12 5.37 -11.10
N MET A 21 -14.89 5.37 -10.57
CA MET A 21 -13.81 6.17 -11.13
C MET A 21 -13.51 5.61 -12.52
N SER A 22 -14.27 6.05 -13.51
CA SER A 22 -13.96 5.89 -14.93
C SER A 22 -12.97 6.97 -15.39
N ASP A 23 -11.99 7.28 -14.54
CA ASP A 23 -10.69 7.79 -14.96
C ASP A 23 -9.69 6.72 -14.56
N ALA A 24 -9.74 5.59 -15.27
CA ALA A 24 -8.63 4.66 -15.27
C ALA A 24 -7.45 5.39 -15.93
N LYS A 25 -6.78 6.28 -15.18
CA LYS A 25 -5.43 6.73 -15.51
C LYS A 25 -4.67 5.45 -15.78
N THR A 26 -4.36 5.23 -17.06
CA THR A 26 -3.65 4.03 -17.50
C THR A 26 -2.47 3.85 -16.58
N ASP A 27 -2.42 2.72 -15.86
CA ASP A 27 -1.28 2.44 -15.00
C ASP A 27 -0.05 2.41 -15.91
N LYS A 28 0.85 3.37 -15.69
CA LYS A 28 2.06 3.51 -16.50
C LYS A 28 3.10 2.43 -16.15
N ARG A 29 2.85 1.62 -15.13
CA ARG A 29 3.76 0.57 -14.69
C ARG A 29 3.60 -0.65 -15.58
N ALA A 30 4.73 -1.20 -16.02
CA ALA A 30 4.76 -2.45 -16.78
C ALA A 30 4.37 -3.69 -15.96
N ARG A 31 4.39 -3.60 -14.61
CA ARG A 31 4.11 -4.72 -13.71
C ARG A 31 3.31 -4.27 -12.50
N SER A 32 2.39 -5.13 -12.07
CA SER A 32 1.69 -4.99 -10.79
C SER A 32 2.67 -5.11 -9.61
N ARG A 33 2.34 -4.45 -8.50
CA ARG A 33 3.13 -4.48 -7.27
C ARG A 33 2.36 -5.19 -6.17
N ILE A 34 3.08 -5.93 -5.35
CA ILE A 34 2.56 -6.63 -4.18
C ILE A 34 2.70 -5.67 -2.98
N PRO A 35 1.60 -5.20 -2.38
CA PRO A 35 1.67 -4.39 -1.18
C PRO A 35 2.14 -5.25 -0.01
N VAL A 36 3.27 -4.89 0.60
CA VAL A 36 3.86 -5.65 1.70
C VAL A 36 4.82 -4.78 2.52
N SER A 37 4.70 -4.90 3.83
CA SER A 37 5.54 -4.18 4.80
C SER A 37 6.55 -5.11 5.44
N ILE A 38 7.79 -5.10 4.93
CA ILE A 38 8.89 -5.92 5.43
C ILE A 38 10.05 -5.00 5.84
N PRO A 39 10.67 -5.20 7.00
CA PRO A 39 11.89 -4.49 7.38
C PRO A 39 13.00 -4.74 6.37
N ALA A 40 13.69 -3.67 5.98
CA ALA A 40 14.81 -3.70 5.06
C ALA A 40 15.94 -2.83 5.58
N LYS A 41 17.08 -2.93 4.92
CA LYS A 41 18.21 -2.04 5.12
C LYS A 41 18.63 -1.48 3.77
N VAL A 42 19.06 -0.22 3.76
CA VAL A 42 19.51 0.48 2.56
C VAL A 42 20.92 0.97 2.81
N ARG A 43 21.82 0.66 1.88
CA ARG A 43 23.19 1.14 1.89
C ARG A 43 23.51 1.83 0.57
N SER A 44 24.18 2.98 0.64
CA SER A 44 24.72 3.64 -0.56
C SER A 44 26.10 3.07 -0.91
N LYS A 45 26.46 3.01 -2.19
CA LYS A 45 27.85 2.70 -2.56
C LYS A 45 28.84 3.81 -2.21
N GLU A 46 28.35 5.03 -2.08
CA GLU A 46 29.15 6.22 -1.78
C GLU A 46 29.41 6.38 -0.28
N SER A 47 28.64 5.70 0.58
CA SER A 47 28.75 5.76 2.03
C SER A 47 28.59 4.38 2.65
N ALA A 48 29.49 4.01 3.56
CA ALA A 48 29.37 2.75 4.30
C ALA A 48 28.19 2.73 5.29
N ALA A 49 27.50 3.85 5.51
CA ALA A 49 26.37 3.94 6.40
C ALA A 49 25.16 3.16 5.86
N GLU A 50 24.65 2.26 6.69
CA GLU A 50 23.45 1.48 6.44
C GLU A 50 22.29 2.06 7.26
N VAL A 51 21.14 2.25 6.63
CA VAL A 51 19.95 2.83 7.27
C VAL A 51 18.79 1.85 7.23
N SER A 52 18.03 1.79 8.31
CA SER A 52 16.80 1.01 8.37
C SER A 52 15.72 1.55 7.44
N ALA A 53 14.94 0.66 6.87
CA ALA A 53 13.81 0.96 6.02
C ALA A 53 12.67 -0.02 6.24
N ILE A 54 11.48 0.33 5.75
CA ILE A 54 10.35 -0.58 5.63
C ILE A 54 9.76 -0.49 4.23
N THR A 55 9.53 -1.63 3.58
CA THR A 55 8.89 -1.63 2.27
C THR A 55 7.43 -1.19 2.39
N ARG A 56 6.90 -0.57 1.34
CA ARG A 56 5.46 -0.37 1.14
C ARG A 56 4.92 -1.40 0.16
N ASP A 57 5.65 -1.60 -0.93
CA ASP A 57 5.32 -2.54 -1.98
C ASP A 57 6.57 -2.97 -2.76
N LEU A 58 6.47 -4.12 -3.42
CA LEU A 58 7.54 -4.68 -4.24
C LEU A 58 7.01 -5.28 -5.53
N SER A 59 7.86 -5.30 -6.54
CA SER A 59 7.73 -6.14 -7.72
C SER A 59 9.11 -6.63 -8.12
N THR A 60 9.16 -7.53 -9.10
CA THR A 60 10.43 -7.99 -9.68
C THR A 60 11.22 -6.89 -10.38
N GLY A 61 10.62 -5.72 -10.63
CA GLY A 61 11.27 -4.57 -11.26
C GLY A 61 11.65 -3.44 -10.29
N GLY A 62 11.34 -3.55 -9.00
CA GLY A 62 11.71 -2.53 -8.02
C GLY A 62 10.90 -2.58 -6.74
N VAL A 63 11.30 -1.72 -5.80
CA VAL A 63 10.73 -1.60 -4.46
C VAL A 63 10.28 -0.15 -4.21
N PHE A 64 9.22 0.03 -3.42
CA PHE A 64 8.94 1.28 -2.73
C PHE A 64 9.21 1.06 -1.25
N LEU A 65 9.99 1.93 -0.61
CA LEU A 65 10.27 1.89 0.81
C LEU A 65 10.17 3.26 1.47
N TYR A 66 10.06 3.25 2.80
CA TYR A 66 10.24 4.40 3.66
C TYR A 66 11.51 4.21 4.49
N THR A 67 12.25 5.29 4.70
CA THR A 67 13.44 5.33 5.55
C THR A 67 13.60 6.74 6.09
N ASP A 68 14.22 6.86 7.27
CA ASP A 68 14.56 8.15 7.87
C ASP A 68 15.87 8.73 7.28
N GLY A 69 16.61 7.92 6.51
CA GLY A 69 17.85 8.32 5.85
C GLY A 69 17.60 9.13 4.58
N ARG A 70 18.37 10.20 4.38
CA ARG A 70 18.35 10.95 3.11
C ARG A 70 19.04 10.14 2.02
N ILE A 71 18.34 9.93 0.92
CA ILE A 71 18.85 9.29 -0.29
C ILE A 71 18.89 10.33 -1.41
N THR A 72 20.03 10.46 -2.08
CA THR A 72 20.14 11.32 -3.26
C THR A 72 19.58 10.59 -4.48
N GLU A 73 18.83 11.32 -5.32
CA GLU A 73 18.30 10.74 -6.55
C GLU A 73 19.42 10.25 -7.47
N GLY A 74 19.22 9.10 -8.10
CA GLY A 74 20.21 8.48 -8.99
C GLY A 74 21.33 7.72 -8.27
N SER A 75 21.46 7.83 -6.94
CA SER A 75 22.44 7.06 -6.17
C SER A 75 22.25 5.55 -6.36
N LYS A 76 23.37 4.82 -6.42
CA LYS A 76 23.37 3.36 -6.43
C LYS A 76 23.23 2.84 -5.01
N LEU A 77 22.15 2.09 -4.78
CA LEU A 77 21.79 1.52 -3.50
C LEU A 77 21.82 -0.01 -3.56
N GLU A 78 22.06 -0.62 -2.41
CA GLU A 78 21.90 -2.05 -2.13
C GLU A 78 21.03 -2.24 -0.88
#